data_AF-A0A3J4LPS2-F1
#
_entry.id   AF-A0A3J4LPS2-F1
#
_cell.length_a   1.000
_cell.length_b   1.000
_cell.length_c   1.000
_cell.angle_alpha   90.00
_cell.angle_beta   90.00
_cell.angle_gamma   90.00
#
_symmetry.space_group_name_H-M   'P 1'
#
loop_
_entity.id
_entity.type
_entity.pdbx_description
1 polymer ?
#
loop_
_entity_poly.entity_id
_entity_poly.type
_entity_poly.pdbx_seq_one_letter_code
_entity_poly.pdbx_strand_id
1 'polypeptide(L)'
;MKVLITLFVLAVLGLMWLRHENGNLSRSFETANRVASEQKATIGMLKNQLSVAGQLARRNESAQVALREQLAKAGAEANRREQTITRLLDENEAFRRWYNAALPDAVRRLHTRPACASAGDCGQRMPEGEPLPDAGK
;
A
#
# COMPACT_ATOMS: atom_id res chain seq x y z
N MET A 1 53.56 -25.99 74.38
CA MET A 1 52.45 -26.90 73.99
C MET A 1 51.14 -26.15 73.77
N LYS A 2 50.54 -25.50 74.79
CA LYS A 2 49.22 -24.83 74.65
C LYS A 2 49.20 -23.71 73.59
N VAL A 3 50.23 -22.86 73.51
CA VAL A 3 50.30 -21.73 72.55
C VAL A 3 50.38 -22.19 71.09
N LEU A 4 51.09 -23.29 70.84
CA LEU A 4 51.17 -23.86 69.49
C LEU A 4 49.83 -24.45 69.06
N ILE A 5 49.11 -25.11 69.97
CA ILE A 5 47.78 -25.66 69.70
C ILE A 5 46.79 -24.52 69.40
N THR A 6 46.83 -23.41 70.15
CA THR A 6 45.95 -22.27 69.90
C THR A 6 46.25 -21.58 68.55
N LEU A 7 47.52 -21.46 68.16
CA LEU A 7 47.89 -20.93 66.85
C LEU A 7 47.44 -21.84 65.71
N PHE A 8 47.57 -23.17 65.89
CA PHE A 8 47.15 -24.13 64.89
C PHE A 8 45.63 -24.13 64.69
N VAL A 9 44.86 -24.04 65.78
CA VAL A 9 43.40 -23.92 65.72
C VAL A 9 42.98 -22.63 65.01
N LEU A 10 43.62 -21.51 65.30
CA LEU A 10 43.36 -20.24 64.61
C LEU A 10 43.68 -20.31 63.12
N ALA A 11 44.79 -20.95 62.75
CA ALA A 11 45.15 -21.15 61.34
C ALA A 11 44.12 -22.02 60.60
N VAL A 12 43.65 -23.10 61.23
CA VAL A 12 42.62 -23.98 60.65
C VAL A 12 41.28 -23.25 60.49
N LEU A 13 40.86 -22.46 61.47
CA LEU A 13 39.64 -21.66 61.39
C LEU A 13 39.75 -20.60 60.28
N GLY A 14 40.90 -19.93 60.15
CA GLY A 14 41.16 -18.97 59.07
C GLY A 14 41.11 -19.60 57.69
N LEU A 15 41.70 -20.80 57.52
CA LEU A 15 41.64 -21.54 56.26
C LEU A 15 40.21 -22.02 55.93
N MET A 16 39.45 -22.44 56.95
CA MET A 16 38.06 -22.85 56.76
C MET A 16 37.18 -21.66 56.32
N TRP A 17 37.37 -20.49 56.92
CA TRP A 17 36.70 -19.25 56.53
C TRP A 17 37.06 -18.86 55.09
N LEU A 18 38.35 -18.88 54.74
CA LEU A 18 38.80 -18.54 53.39
C LEU A 18 38.21 -19.49 52.33
N ARG A 19 38.14 -20.79 52.64
CA ARG A 19 37.56 -21.80 51.74
C ARG A 19 36.05 -21.60 51.57
N HIS A 20 35.36 -21.22 52.64
CA HIS A 20 33.93 -20.91 52.61
C HIS A 20 33.65 -19.69 51.74
N GLU A 21 34.39 -18.60 51.96
CA GLU A 21 34.25 -17.35 51.21
C GLU A 21 34.58 -17.56 49.73
N ASN A 22 35.68 -18.26 49.43
CA ASN A 22 36.09 -18.54 48.05
C ASN A 22 35.04 -19.39 47.30
N GLY A 23 34.37 -20.31 47.99
CA GLY A 23 33.25 -21.07 47.44
C GLY A 23 32.04 -20.20 47.11
N ASN A 24 31.73 -19.22 47.97
CA ASN A 24 30.63 -18.28 47.74
C ASN A 24 30.93 -17.33 46.56
N LEU A 25 32.15 -16.79 46.49
CA LEU A 25 32.60 -15.94 45.37
C LEU A 25 32.62 -16.71 44.04
N SER A 26 33.04 -17.97 44.05
CA SER A 26 33.04 -18.81 42.85
C SER A 26 31.63 -18.99 42.29
N ARG A 27 30.65 -19.25 43.17
CA ARG A 27 29.24 -19.40 42.78
C ARG A 27 28.63 -18.11 42.26
N SER A 28 28.96 -16.96 42.88
CA SER A 28 28.45 -15.67 42.43
C SER A 28 29.04 -15.28 41.07
N PHE A 29 30.32 -15.57 40.83
CA PHE A 29 30.96 -15.38 39.54
C PHE A 29 30.37 -16.29 38.46
N GLU A 30 30.12 -17.56 38.78
CA GLU A 30 29.46 -18.50 37.86
C GLU A 30 28.06 -18.02 37.48
N THR A 31 27.28 -17.54 38.45
CA THR A 31 25.94 -16.98 38.23
C THR A 31 26.01 -15.72 37.36
N ALA A 32 26.92 -14.79 37.69
CA ALA A 32 27.12 -13.56 36.92
C ALA A 32 27.58 -13.85 35.49
N ASN A 33 28.49 -14.81 35.30
CA ASN A 33 28.96 -15.22 33.99
C ASN A 33 27.84 -15.88 33.17
N ARG A 34 26.97 -16.67 33.81
CA ARG A 34 25.78 -17.25 33.15
C ARG A 34 24.83 -16.16 32.67
N VAL A 35 24.47 -15.21 33.54
CA VAL A 35 23.62 -14.07 33.16
C VAL A 35 24.25 -13.23 32.05
N ALA A 36 25.56 -12.97 32.13
CA ALA A 36 26.28 -12.24 31.09
C ALA A 36 26.25 -13.00 29.74
N SER A 37 26.35 -14.32 29.76
CA SER A 37 26.26 -15.15 28.55
C SER A 37 24.86 -15.14 27.94
N GLU A 38 23.81 -15.22 28.77
CA GLU A 38 22.41 -15.15 28.35
C GLU A 38 22.07 -13.77 27.77
N GLN A 39 22.52 -12.70 28.42
CA GLN A 39 22.38 -11.33 27.93
C GLN A 39 23.11 -11.15 26.60
N LYS A 40 24.34 -11.65 26.46
CA LYS A 40 25.10 -11.58 25.20
C LYS A 40 24.38 -12.30 24.06
N ALA A 41 23.81 -13.48 24.33
CA ALA A 41 23.02 -14.22 23.34
C ALA A 41 21.76 -13.43 22.93
N THR A 42 21.06 -12.85 23.90
CA THR A 42 19.85 -12.04 23.65
C THR A 42 20.16 -10.78 22.87
N ILE A 43 21.24 -10.06 23.21
CA ILE A 43 21.73 -8.89 22.48
C ILE A 43 22.11 -9.27 21.04
N GLY A 44 22.78 -10.41 20.85
CA GLY A 44 23.10 -10.92 19.52
C GLY A 44 21.85 -11.18 18.68
N MET A 45 20.83 -11.81 19.28
CA MET A 45 19.54 -12.05 18.63
C MET A 45 18.84 -10.74 18.26
N LEU A 46 18.73 -9.79 19.20
CA LEU A 46 18.10 -8.49 18.99
C LEU A 46 18.82 -7.68 17.91
N LYS A 47 20.16 -7.71 17.90
CA LYS A 47 20.97 -7.07 16.85
C LYS A 47 20.68 -7.68 15.47
N ASN A 48 20.55 -9.00 15.39
CA ASN A 48 20.20 -9.66 14.13
C ASN A 48 18.78 -9.27 13.68
N GLN A 49 17.80 -9.30 14.57
CA GLN A 49 16.43 -8.87 14.29
C GLN A 49 16.37 -7.42 13.81
N LEU A 50 17.09 -6.52 14.47
CA LEU A 50 17.17 -5.11 14.07
C LEU A 50 17.81 -4.95 12.69
N SER A 51 18.86 -5.72 12.39
CA SER A 51 19.49 -5.73 11.07
C SER A 51 18.51 -6.16 9.98
N VAL A 52 17.77 -7.25 10.21
CA VAL A 52 16.75 -7.76 9.28
C VAL A 52 15.61 -6.74 9.10
N ALA A 53 15.10 -6.18 10.21
CA ALA A 53 14.06 -5.15 10.16
C ALA A 53 14.52 -3.90 9.40
N GLY A 54 15.77 -3.46 9.62
CA GLY A 54 16.35 -2.33 8.90
C GLY A 54 16.59 -2.62 7.41
N GLN A 55 16.91 -3.86 7.02
CA GLN A 55 16.96 -4.25 5.61
C GLN A 55 15.56 -4.26 4.98
N LEU A 56 14.56 -4.79 5.69
CA LEU A 56 13.18 -4.83 5.19
C LEU A 56 12.61 -3.41 5.03
N ALA A 57 12.85 -2.52 5.99
CA ALA A 57 12.44 -1.13 5.91
C ALA A 57 13.02 -0.42 4.67
N ARG A 58 14.33 -0.58 4.41
CA ARG A 58 15.00 -0.02 3.21
C ARG A 58 14.42 -0.58 1.92
N ARG A 59 14.15 -1.89 1.85
CA ARG A 59 13.51 -2.51 0.69
C ARG A 59 12.10 -1.94 0.47
N ASN A 60 11.32 -1.81 1.54
CA ASN A 60 9.97 -1.25 1.48
C ASN A 60 10.00 0.21 1.00
N GLU A 61 10.89 1.03 1.54
CA GLU A 61 11.09 2.42 1.10
C GLU A 61 11.41 2.48 -0.40
N SER A 62 12.37 1.67 -0.87
CA SER A 62 12.72 1.62 -2.30
C SER A 62 11.54 1.19 -3.20
N ALA A 63 10.75 0.21 -2.74
CA ALA A 63 9.56 -0.24 -3.46
C ALA A 63 8.48 0.84 -3.50
N GLN A 64 8.27 1.58 -2.41
CA GLN A 64 7.35 2.72 -2.37
C GLN A 64 7.78 3.84 -3.31
N VAL A 65 9.08 4.15 -3.38
CA VAL A 65 9.61 5.15 -4.32
C VAL A 65 9.34 4.72 -5.76
N ALA A 66 9.65 3.47 -6.10
CA ALA A 66 9.40 2.91 -7.43
C ALA A 66 7.90 2.94 -7.79
N LEU A 67 7.02 2.61 -6.85
CA LEU A 67 5.56 2.69 -7.03
C LEU A 67 5.10 4.13 -7.27
N ARG A 68 5.62 5.10 -6.50
CA ARG A 68 5.30 6.52 -6.71
C ARG A 68 5.76 7.01 -8.07
N GLU A 69 6.92 6.57 -8.54
CA GLU A 69 7.42 6.91 -9.87
C GLU A 69 6.53 6.33 -10.97
N GLN A 70 6.09 5.07 -10.83
CA GLN A 70 5.16 4.44 -11.77
C GLN A 70 3.82 5.16 -11.81
N LEU A 71 3.27 5.54 -10.64
CA LEU A 71 2.03 6.32 -10.55
C LEU A 71 2.19 7.69 -11.20
N ALA A 72 3.33 8.37 -10.99
CA ALA A 72 3.61 9.66 -11.63
C ALA A 72 3.69 9.52 -13.17
N LYS A 73 4.37 8.48 -13.68
CA LYS A 73 4.45 8.20 -15.12
C LYS A 73 3.08 7.88 -15.72
N ALA A 74 2.30 7.02 -15.07
CA ALA A 74 0.96 6.68 -15.50
C ALA A 74 0.02 7.89 -15.48
N GLY A 75 0.11 8.73 -14.44
CA GLY A 75 -0.66 9.97 -14.34
C GLY A 75 -0.28 10.99 -15.42
N ALA A 76 1.02 11.14 -15.72
CA ALA A 76 1.48 12.02 -16.80
C ALA A 76 0.97 11.54 -18.18
N GLU A 77 1.02 10.24 -18.45
CA GLU A 77 0.49 9.66 -19.69
C GLU A 77 -1.04 9.82 -19.79
N ALA A 78 -1.77 9.59 -18.69
CA ALA A 78 -3.22 9.79 -18.64
C ALA A 78 -3.59 11.26 -18.93
N ASN A 79 -2.93 12.21 -18.29
CA ASN A 79 -3.13 13.63 -18.54
C ASN A 79 -2.80 14.01 -19.99
N ARG A 80 -1.73 13.44 -20.57
CA ARG A 80 -1.38 13.67 -21.98
C ARG A 80 -2.47 13.14 -22.93
N ARG A 81 -3.06 11.98 -22.62
CA ARG A 81 -4.18 11.43 -23.40
C ARG A 81 -5.41 12.32 -23.31
N GLU A 82 -5.78 12.77 -22.12
CA GLU A 82 -6.90 13.71 -21.94
C GLU A 82 -6.67 15.00 -22.73
N GLN A 83 -5.49 15.62 -22.60
CA GLN A 83 -5.15 16.81 -23.38
C GLN A 83 -5.23 16.56 -24.88
N THR A 84 -4.80 15.40 -25.35
CA THR A 84 -4.87 15.02 -26.76
C THR A 84 -6.32 14.86 -27.22
N ILE A 85 -7.18 14.21 -26.42
CA ILE A 85 -8.60 14.07 -26.73
C ILE A 85 -9.27 15.44 -26.79
N THR A 86 -9.03 16.30 -25.79
CA THR A 86 -9.58 17.67 -25.77
C THR A 86 -9.10 18.45 -26.99
N ARG A 87 -7.81 18.39 -27.32
CA ARG A 87 -7.27 19.05 -28.51
C ARG A 87 -7.89 18.52 -29.81
N LEU A 88 -8.05 17.21 -29.97
CA LEU A 88 -8.68 16.61 -31.14
C LEU A 88 -10.16 17.00 -31.25
N LEU A 89 -10.88 17.08 -30.12
CA LEU A 89 -12.25 17.57 -30.09
C LEU A 89 -12.32 19.06 -30.43
N ASP A 90 -11.32 19.83 -30.01
CA ASP A 90 -11.21 21.26 -30.26
C ASP A 90 -10.92 21.59 -31.73
N GLU A 91 -9.92 20.92 -32.30
CA GLU A 91 -9.46 21.10 -33.67
C GLU A 91 -10.45 20.52 -34.70
N ASN A 92 -11.27 19.55 -34.33
CA ASN A 92 -12.26 18.95 -35.23
C ASN A 92 -13.51 19.83 -35.35
N GLU A 93 -13.33 21.01 -35.94
CA GLU A 93 -14.40 21.95 -36.23
C GLU A 93 -15.49 21.31 -37.11
N ALA A 94 -15.10 20.41 -38.02
CA ALA A 94 -16.04 19.65 -38.85
C ALA A 94 -16.95 18.75 -37.99
N PHE A 95 -16.40 18.03 -37.01
CA PHE A 95 -17.17 17.22 -36.07
C PHE A 95 -18.09 18.09 -35.21
N ARG A 96 -17.61 19.23 -34.72
CA ARG A 96 -18.44 20.19 -33.97
C ARG A 96 -19.59 20.75 -34.81
N ARG A 97 -19.30 21.16 -36.04
CA ARG A 97 -20.31 21.66 -36.97
C ARG A 97 -21.34 20.57 -37.30
N TRP A 98 -20.91 19.33 -37.52
CA TRP A 98 -21.80 18.20 -37.76
C TRP A 98 -22.65 17.86 -36.54
N TYR A 99 -22.05 17.81 -35.34
CA TYR A 99 -22.75 17.49 -34.09
C TYR A 99 -23.80 18.53 -33.72
N ASN A 100 -23.50 19.81 -33.95
CA ASN A 100 -24.42 20.92 -33.69
C ASN A 100 -25.37 21.19 -34.87
N ALA A 101 -25.20 20.53 -36.02
CA ALA A 101 -26.09 20.69 -37.15
C ALA A 101 -27.48 20.13 -36.81
N ALA A 102 -28.53 20.78 -37.32
CA ALA A 102 -29.87 20.23 -37.23
C ALA A 102 -29.90 18.84 -37.87
N LEU A 103 -30.61 17.90 -37.22
CA LEU A 103 -30.75 16.56 -37.76
C LEU A 103 -31.37 16.65 -39.18
N PRO A 104 -30.92 15.82 -40.12
CA PRO A 104 -31.49 15.80 -41.46
C PRO A 104 -33.00 15.60 -41.41
N ASP A 105 -33.73 16.28 -42.28
CA ASP A 105 -35.19 16.24 -42.35
C ASP A 105 -35.76 14.83 -42.37
N ALA A 106 -35.12 13.90 -43.08
CA ALA A 106 -35.54 12.49 -43.10
C ALA A 106 -35.54 11.85 -41.71
N VAL A 107 -34.55 12.17 -40.88
CA VAL A 107 -34.44 11.66 -39.50
C VAL A 107 -35.44 12.37 -38.59
N ARG A 108 -35.63 13.69 -38.76
CA ARG A 108 -36.65 14.43 -38.01
C ARG A 108 -38.05 13.89 -38.30
N ARG A 109 -38.38 13.62 -39.57
CA ARG A 109 -39.68 13.05 -40.01
C ARG A 109 -39.94 11.67 -39.43
N LEU A 110 -38.89 10.88 -39.22
CA LEU A 110 -38.98 9.58 -38.57
C LEU A 110 -39.34 9.69 -37.08
N HIS A 111 -38.80 10.72 -36.40
CA HIS A 111 -39.07 10.98 -34.99
C HIS A 111 -40.36 11.77 -34.75
N THR A 112 -40.78 12.59 -35.71
CA THR A 112 -42.02 13.36 -35.65
C THR A 112 -43.20 12.43 -35.88
N ARG A 113 -43.87 12.06 -34.78
CA ARG A 113 -45.13 11.32 -34.85
C ARG A 113 -46.29 12.31 -34.94
N PRO A 114 -47.17 12.22 -35.96
CA PRO A 114 -48.37 13.03 -35.98
C PRO A 114 -49.22 12.74 -34.75
N ALA A 115 -49.83 13.78 -34.18
CA ALA A 115 -50.81 13.61 -33.10
C ALA A 115 -51.96 12.76 -33.63
N CYS A 116 -52.30 11.68 -32.92
CA CYS A 116 -53.37 10.80 -33.36
C CYS A 116 -54.71 11.53 -33.27
N ALA A 117 -55.54 11.44 -34.31
CA ALA A 117 -56.89 12.00 -34.29
C ALA A 117 -57.80 11.29 -33.26
N SER A 118 -57.53 10.01 -32.96
CA SER A 118 -58.19 9.23 -31.92
C SER A 118 -57.27 8.13 -31.36
N ALA A 119 -57.63 7.55 -30.20
CA ALA A 119 -56.83 6.49 -29.56
C ALA A 119 -56.69 5.21 -30.41
N GLY A 120 -57.63 4.95 -31.33
CA GLY A 120 -57.55 3.81 -32.26
C GLY A 120 -56.54 4.01 -33.40
N ASP A 121 -56.27 5.26 -33.78
CA ASP A 121 -55.38 5.60 -34.91
C ASP A 121 -53.90 5.69 -34.50
N CYS A 122 -53.61 5.69 -33.20
CA CYS A 122 -52.24 5.74 -32.67
C CYS A 122 -51.41 4.48 -32.92
N GLY A 123 -51.99 3.40 -33.43
CA GLY A 123 -51.34 2.11 -33.65
C GLY A 123 -50.84 1.85 -35.08
N GLN A 124 -51.07 2.79 -36.02
CA GLN A 124 -50.77 2.53 -37.44
C GLN A 124 -49.27 2.27 -37.65
N ARG A 125 -48.96 1.16 -38.35
CA ARG A 125 -47.60 0.79 -38.75
C ARG A 125 -46.99 1.91 -39.59
N MET A 126 -45.71 2.20 -39.37
CA MET A 126 -45.02 3.24 -40.13
C MET A 126 -45.08 2.91 -41.63
N PRO A 127 -45.39 3.89 -42.51
CA PRO A 127 -45.54 3.61 -43.93
C PRO A 127 -44.22 3.08 -44.50
N GLU A 128 -44.27 1.92 -45.16
CA GLU A 128 -43.07 1.27 -45.73
C GLU A 128 -42.68 1.87 -47.09
N GLY A 129 -43.54 2.70 -47.70
CA GLY A 129 -43.31 3.32 -49.01
C GLY A 129 -43.99 4.68 -49.27
N GLU A 130 -44.92 5.15 -48.41
CA GLU A 130 -45.45 6.52 -48.51
C GLU A 130 -44.55 7.57 -47.86
N PRO A 131 -44.55 8.82 -48.37
CA PRO A 131 -43.77 9.91 -47.80
C PRO A 131 -44.21 10.23 -46.37
N LEU A 132 -43.25 10.33 -45.45
CA LEU A 132 -43.47 10.73 -44.07
C LEU A 132 -43.97 12.18 -43.99
N PRO A 133 -44.88 12.50 -43.04
CA PRO A 133 -45.37 13.86 -42.83
C PRO A 133 -44.22 14.81 -42.51
N ASP A 134 -44.38 16.08 -42.87
CA ASP A 134 -43.35 17.08 -42.66
C ASP A 134 -43.02 17.22 -41.17
N ALA A 135 -41.72 17.27 -40.85
CA ALA A 135 -41.24 17.26 -39.47
C ALA A 135 -41.50 18.59 -38.73
N GLY A 136 -42.10 19.58 -39.38
CA GLY A 136 -42.18 20.94 -38.88
C GLY A 136 -40.83 21.66 -38.94
N LYS A 137 -40.80 22.91 -38.46
CA LYS A 137 -39.57 23.71 -38.35
C LYS A 137 -38.75 23.27 -37.16
#